data_AF-A0A348WIQ6-F1
#
_entry.id   AF-A0A348WIQ6-F1
#
_cell.length_a   1.000
_cell.length_b   1.000
_cell.length_c   1.000
_cell.angle_alpha   90.00
_cell.angle_beta   90.00
_cell.angle_gamma   90.00
#
_symmetry.space_group_name_H-M   'P 1'
#
loop_
_entity.id
_entity.type
_entity.pdbx_description
1 polymer ?
#
loop_
_entity_poly.entity_id
_entity_poly.type
_entity_poly.pdbx_seq_one_letter_code
_entity_poly.pdbx_strand_id
1 'polypeptide(L)'
;MPRTSPLTSLALAAALALSTTPALAGSRSSDRGHSHSHDDHAHDHSQDDKAEAIYNGYFDDADIAPRPLSDWQGDWQSLYPYLQDGTLDPVMAHKAESGDKSAA
;
A
#
# COMPACT_ATOMS: atom_id res chain seq x y z
N MET A 1 29.45 -15.56 17.16
CA MET A 1 29.08 -16.83 16.49
C MET A 1 27.63 -17.16 16.80
N PRO A 2 26.88 -17.70 15.82
CA PRO A 2 25.41 -17.75 15.80
C PRO A 2 24.82 -18.83 16.72
N ARG A 3 23.58 -18.62 17.19
CA ARG A 3 22.73 -19.67 17.77
C ARG A 3 21.60 -19.97 16.81
N THR A 4 21.74 -21.05 16.05
CA THR A 4 20.65 -21.70 15.34
C THR A 4 19.92 -22.62 16.32
N SER A 5 18.59 -22.54 16.34
CA SER A 5 17.72 -23.48 17.07
C SER A 5 17.05 -24.42 16.07
N PRO A 6 17.04 -25.74 16.31
CA PRO A 6 16.44 -26.70 15.38
C PRO A 6 14.92 -26.86 15.58
N LEU A 7 14.25 -27.08 14.45
CA LEU A 7 12.83 -27.39 14.29
C LEU A 7 12.49 -28.76 14.92
N THR A 8 11.50 -28.80 15.80
CA THR A 8 10.85 -30.04 16.26
C THR A 8 9.57 -30.26 15.49
N SER A 9 9.65 -31.13 14.48
CA SER A 9 8.51 -31.74 13.81
C SER A 9 7.95 -32.87 14.67
N LEU A 10 6.64 -32.87 14.94
CA LEU A 10 5.92 -34.01 15.49
C LEU A 10 4.99 -34.56 14.41
N ALA A 11 5.33 -35.75 13.91
CA ALA A 11 4.51 -36.52 12.98
C ALA A 11 3.42 -37.28 13.75
N LEU A 12 2.21 -37.35 13.19
CA LEU A 12 1.20 -38.34 13.56
C LEU A 12 0.70 -39.02 12.29
N ALA A 13 0.93 -40.32 12.21
CA ALA A 13 0.53 -41.20 11.13
C ALA A 13 -0.86 -41.81 11.40
N ALA A 14 -1.65 -42.01 10.34
CA ALA A 14 -2.69 -43.04 10.29
C ALA A 14 -2.96 -43.40 8.81
N ALA A 15 -2.91 -44.70 8.51
CA ALA A 15 -3.07 -45.30 7.19
C ALA A 15 -4.51 -45.79 6.96
N LEU A 16 -5.04 -45.78 5.72
CA LEU A 16 -5.80 -46.90 5.14
C LEU A 16 -6.25 -46.70 3.66
N ALA A 17 -5.99 -47.76 2.87
CA ALA A 17 -6.80 -48.38 1.81
C ALA A 17 -6.99 -47.74 0.41
N LEU A 18 -7.08 -48.67 -0.55
CA LEU A 18 -6.88 -48.62 -2.00
C LEU A 18 -8.23 -48.76 -2.74
N SER A 19 -8.51 -47.93 -3.76
CA SER A 19 -9.47 -48.28 -4.84
C SER A 19 -9.39 -47.31 -6.02
N THR A 20 -8.96 -47.82 -7.18
CA THR A 20 -9.00 -47.21 -8.52
C THR A 20 -10.40 -47.25 -9.15
N THR A 21 -10.87 -46.14 -9.75
CA THR A 21 -11.54 -46.05 -11.08
C THR A 21 -11.87 -44.58 -11.44
N PRO A 22 -11.78 -44.14 -12.72
CA PRO A 22 -12.09 -42.77 -13.16
C PRO A 22 -13.55 -42.63 -13.65
N ALA A 23 -14.15 -41.44 -13.51
CA ALA A 23 -15.42 -41.09 -14.17
C ALA A 23 -15.53 -39.57 -14.40
N LEU A 24 -16.18 -39.22 -15.52
CA LEU A 24 -16.17 -37.94 -16.22
C LEU A 24 -17.19 -36.92 -15.70
N ALA A 25 -16.89 -35.65 -16.01
CA ALA A 25 -17.83 -34.58 -16.38
C ALA A 25 -18.74 -33.93 -15.33
N GLY A 26 -18.50 -32.61 -15.17
CA GLY A 26 -19.55 -31.60 -15.19
C GLY A 26 -19.96 -31.01 -13.84
N SER A 27 -19.58 -29.75 -13.59
CA SER A 27 -20.58 -28.69 -13.42
C SER A 27 -19.91 -27.31 -13.44
N ARG A 28 -20.41 -26.42 -14.31
CA ARG A 28 -20.15 -24.99 -14.24
C ARG A 28 -21.10 -24.44 -13.19
N SER A 29 -20.62 -23.68 -12.21
CA SER A 29 -21.48 -22.82 -11.42
C SER A 29 -20.69 -21.62 -10.92
N SER A 30 -21.25 -20.47 -11.24
CA SER A 30 -20.78 -19.12 -11.08
C SER A 30 -20.55 -18.69 -9.63
N ASP A 31 -19.80 -17.59 -9.55
CA ASP A 31 -19.96 -16.50 -8.57
C ASP A 31 -19.38 -16.69 -7.16
N ARG A 32 -18.38 -15.87 -6.84
CA ARG A 32 -18.24 -15.24 -5.53
C ARG A 32 -17.26 -14.07 -5.62
N GLY A 33 -17.84 -12.87 -5.56
CA GLY A 33 -17.16 -11.59 -5.66
C GLY A 33 -15.99 -11.42 -4.70
N HIS A 34 -14.92 -10.82 -5.21
CA HIS A 34 -13.85 -10.28 -4.40
C HIS A 34 -14.37 -9.00 -3.73
N SER A 35 -14.78 -9.13 -2.47
CA SER A 35 -14.97 -7.98 -1.59
C SER A 35 -13.58 -7.43 -1.27
N HIS A 36 -13.20 -6.36 -1.95
CA HIS A 36 -12.07 -5.53 -1.54
C HIS A 36 -12.59 -4.60 -0.44
N SER A 37 -12.42 -5.03 0.81
CA SER A 37 -12.53 -4.14 1.96
C SER A 37 -11.32 -3.21 1.88
N HIS A 38 -11.54 -1.98 1.44
CA HIS A 38 -10.53 -0.93 1.54
C HIS A 38 -10.48 -0.53 3.01
N ASP A 39 -9.40 -0.93 3.69
CA ASP A 39 -9.05 -0.37 4.99
C ASP A 39 -8.79 1.12 4.80
N ASP A 40 -9.76 1.95 5.19
CA ASP A 40 -9.67 3.40 5.17
C ASP A 40 -8.61 3.88 6.18
N HIS A 41 -7.36 3.96 5.75
CA HIS A 41 -6.32 4.71 6.46
C HIS A 41 -6.54 6.22 6.26
N ALA A 42 -7.63 6.73 6.84
CA ALA A 42 -7.87 8.16 6.96
C ALA A 42 -6.99 8.70 8.10
N HIS A 43 -5.94 9.43 7.74
CA HIS A 43 -5.29 10.33 8.67
C HIS A 43 -6.22 11.53 8.88
N ASP A 44 -6.75 11.66 10.10
CA ASP A 44 -7.58 12.79 10.54
C ASP A 44 -6.76 14.09 10.48
N HIS A 45 -6.85 14.79 9.35
CA HIS A 45 -6.47 16.18 9.26
C HIS A 45 -7.74 16.97 9.61
N SER A 46 -7.72 17.62 10.78
CA SER A 46 -8.74 18.57 11.22
C SER A 46 -9.25 19.41 10.05
N GLN A 47 -10.56 19.35 9.79
CA GLN A 47 -11.27 20.14 8.77
C GLN A 47 -11.30 21.63 9.15
N ASP A 48 -10.12 22.24 9.29
CA ASP A 48 -9.95 23.66 9.52
C ASP A 48 -9.63 24.33 8.18
N ASP A 49 -10.54 25.19 7.71
CA ASP A 49 -10.36 25.98 6.49
C ASP A 49 -9.02 26.74 6.50
N LYS A 50 -8.53 27.13 7.69
CA LYS A 50 -7.22 27.78 7.86
C LYS A 50 -6.07 26.82 7.58
N ALA A 51 -6.14 25.58 8.05
CA ALA A 51 -5.10 24.58 7.82
C ALA A 51 -4.99 24.20 6.33
N GLU A 52 -6.13 24.08 5.65
CA GLU A 52 -6.18 23.84 4.20
C GLU A 52 -5.60 25.04 3.41
N ALA A 53 -5.93 26.27 3.81
CA ALA A 53 -5.34 27.47 3.20
C ALA A 53 -3.80 27.50 3.36
N ILE A 54 -3.30 27.21 4.56
CA ILE A 54 -1.87 27.13 4.85
C ILE A 54 -1.21 26.05 3.99
N TYR A 55 -1.81 24.86 3.89
CA TYR A 55 -1.30 23.75 3.07
C TYR A 55 -1.22 24.13 1.57
N ASN A 56 -2.21 24.88 1.08
CA ASN A 56 -2.22 25.42 -0.28
C ASN A 56 -1.28 26.63 -0.48
N GLY A 57 -0.54 27.05 0.55
CA GLY A 57 0.47 28.11 0.48
C GLY A 57 -0.04 29.52 0.80
N TYR A 58 -1.22 29.65 1.41
CA TYR A 58 -1.79 30.93 1.85
C TYR A 58 -1.73 31.06 3.38
N PHE A 59 -0.77 31.84 3.89
CA PHE A 59 -0.55 32.05 5.32
C PHE A 59 0.03 33.44 5.59
N ASP A 60 -0.14 33.94 6.82
CA ASP A 60 0.49 35.18 7.28
C ASP A 60 1.82 34.87 7.99
N ASP A 61 2.75 35.82 8.04
CA ASP A 61 4.05 35.64 8.74
C ASP A 61 3.88 35.25 10.22
N ALA A 62 2.76 35.66 10.84
CA ALA A 62 2.42 35.33 12.21
C ALA A 62 2.10 33.83 12.40
N ASP A 63 1.77 33.11 11.34
CA ASP A 63 1.49 31.67 11.35
C ASP A 63 2.78 30.83 11.31
N ILE A 64 3.94 31.45 11.04
CA ILE A 64 5.23 30.76 10.97
C ILE A 64 5.79 30.57 12.38
N ALA A 65 6.11 29.32 12.72
CA ALA A 65 6.68 28.96 14.01
C ALA A 65 7.95 28.09 13.88
N PRO A 66 8.87 28.15 14.87
CA PRO A 66 9.96 27.19 14.98
C PRO A 66 9.44 25.77 15.15
N ARG A 67 10.06 24.81 14.46
CA ARG A 67 9.69 23.38 14.52
C ARG A 67 10.85 22.54 15.06
N PRO A 68 10.58 21.53 15.90
CA PRO A 68 11.62 20.67 16.42
C PRO A 68 12.08 19.68 15.34
N LEU A 69 13.33 19.20 15.45
CA LEU A 69 13.86 18.21 14.50
C LEU A 69 13.07 16.89 14.49
N SER A 70 12.37 16.58 15.59
CA SER A 70 11.48 15.43 15.72
C SER A 70 10.37 15.40 14.68
N ASP A 71 9.99 16.54 14.10
CA ASP A 71 8.97 16.58 13.04
C ASP A 71 9.37 15.81 11.78
N TRP A 72 10.66 15.51 11.62
CA TRP A 72 11.21 14.71 10.52
C TRP A 72 11.84 13.40 10.99
N GLN A 73 11.54 12.94 12.21
CA GLN A 73 12.09 11.69 12.72
C GLN A 73 11.61 10.48 11.93
N GLY A 74 12.51 9.51 11.71
CA GLY A 74 12.23 8.26 11.00
C GLY A 74 13.15 8.06 9.81
N ASP A 75 13.01 6.90 9.16
CA ASP A 75 13.74 6.57 7.95
C ASP A 75 12.97 7.09 6.73
N TRP A 76 13.68 7.76 5.81
CA TRP A 76 13.08 8.35 4.61
C TRP A 76 13.64 7.68 3.35
N GLN A 77 12.75 7.27 2.46
CA GLN A 77 13.10 6.70 1.17
C GLN A 77 13.01 7.76 0.07
N SER A 78 14.06 7.87 -0.77
CA SER A 78 14.01 8.71 -1.96
C SER A 78 13.00 8.15 -2.97
N LEU A 79 12.18 9.03 -3.54
CA LEU A 79 11.26 8.69 -4.63
C LEU A 79 11.94 8.68 -6.01
N TYR A 80 13.19 9.15 -6.11
CA TYR A 80 13.90 9.25 -7.39
C TYR A 80 14.04 7.92 -8.14
N PRO A 81 14.32 6.77 -7.51
CA PRO A 81 14.36 5.48 -8.21
C PRO A 81 13.03 5.13 -8.90
N TYR A 82 11.89 5.44 -8.27
CA TYR A 82 10.55 5.21 -8.83
C TYR A 82 10.21 6.16 -9.98
N LEU A 83 10.86 7.32 -10.03
CA LEU A 83 10.80 8.19 -11.20
C LEU A 83 11.65 7.64 -12.35
N GLN A 84 12.83 7.07 -12.03
CA GLN A 84 13.74 6.52 -13.05
C GLN A 84 13.22 5.22 -13.68
N ASP A 85 12.58 4.36 -12.90
CA ASP A 85 12.08 3.06 -13.37
C ASP A 85 10.67 3.13 -13.99
N GLY A 86 10.05 4.32 -14.01
CA GLY A 86 8.73 4.56 -14.59
C GLY A 86 7.55 4.22 -13.68
N THR A 87 7.79 3.81 -12.43
CA THR A 87 6.72 3.51 -11.45
C THR A 87 5.76 4.68 -11.26
N LEU A 88 6.25 5.93 -11.39
CA LEU A 88 5.45 7.14 -11.22
C LEU A 88 4.80 7.67 -12.52
N ASP A 89 4.97 7.00 -13.67
CA ASP A 89 4.39 7.44 -14.94
C ASP A 89 2.86 7.65 -14.90
N PRO A 90 2.06 6.79 -14.24
CA PRO A 90 0.61 7.01 -14.11
C PRO A 90 0.26 8.31 -13.37
N VAL A 91 1.08 8.72 -12.39
CA VAL A 91 0.88 9.98 -11.66
C VAL A 91 1.13 11.18 -12.57
N MET A 92 2.16 11.10 -13.41
CA MET A 92 2.47 12.16 -14.39
C MET A 92 1.38 12.25 -15.47
N ALA A 93 0.90 11.10 -15.95
CA ALA A 93 -0.21 11.05 -16.91
C ALA A 93 -1.48 11.70 -16.34
N HIS A 94 -1.87 11.34 -15.12
CA HIS A 94 -3.04 11.92 -14.48
C HIS A 94 -2.91 13.43 -14.27
N LYS A 95 -1.73 13.93 -13.86
CA LYS A 95 -1.48 15.36 -13.72
C LYS A 95 -1.57 16.13 -15.04
N ALA A 96 -1.23 15.49 -16.16
CA ALA A 96 -1.30 16.10 -17.49
C ALA A 96 -2.75 16.25 -18.01
N GLU A 97 -3.71 15.49 -17.49
CA GLU A 97 -5.13 15.59 -17.89
C GLU A 97 -5.78 16.92 -17.50
N SER A 98 -5.32 17.51 -16.38
CA SER A 98 -5.92 18.71 -15.80
C SER A 98 -4.99 19.93 -15.80
N GLY A 99 -3.80 19.82 -16.38
CA GLY A 99 -2.77 20.85 -16.32
C GLY A 99 -2.32 21.37 -17.69
N ASP A 100 -1.53 22.44 -17.67
CA ASP A 100 -0.99 23.05 -18.89
C ASP A 100 0.29 22.34 -19.42
N LYS A 101 0.64 21.16 -18.87
CA LYS A 101 1.89 20.45 -19.13
C LYS A 101 1.65 19.02 -19.59
N SER A 102 2.52 18.53 -20.48
CA SER A 102 2.62 17.11 -20.84
C SER A 102 3.36 16.29 -19.79
N ALA A 103 3.15 14.97 -19.79
CA ALA A 103 3.82 14.03 -18.90
C ALA A 103 5.28 13.69 -19.28
N ALA A 104 5.78 14.19 -20.43
CA ALA A 104 7.07 13.85 -21.03
C ALA A 104 7.95 15.09 -21.26
#